data_AF-A0A6N2RF48-F1
#
_entry.id   AF-A0A6N2RF48-F1
#
_cell.length_a   1.000
_cell.length_b   1.000
_cell.length_c   1.000
_cell.angle_alpha   90.00
_cell.angle_beta   90.00
_cell.angle_gamma   90.00
#
_symmetry.space_group_name_H-M   'P 1'
#
loop_
_entity.id
_entity.type
_entity.pdbx_description
1 polymer ?
#
loop_
_entity_poly.entity_id
_entity_poly.type
_entity_poly.pdbx_seq_one_letter_code
_entity_poly.pdbx_strand_id
1 'polypeptide(L)'
;MLVVIILVAIIVYALLSAGKKKDGSANQDGTMKETIKTAFNTNGLTPVRMLPVGRTSIVGEYYRQSSIRKVVRGHEREVAPMGVWDNTLILPATILREPNNRHDMNAVSVSINGIAVGYIAKEETHLWQPWMKQMEMNLRYPTCDAAVYRKDDGGYKIILHCSPTTPFAANDCPTGYVCMDAAHQVAVLGEELHQDKLEAYGVGAFVWAVLENGEIPKGKYKGNPTYWVSLDGTQVGYITEAQYEKYNALLGVSQSCCAAFISQGPKKLELSLMLPKA
;
A
#
# COMPACT_ATOMS: atom_id res chain seq x y z
N MET A 1 51.41 -48.32 23.95
CA MET A 1 50.19 -49.16 23.97
C MET A 1 48.90 -48.35 24.16
N LEU A 2 48.88 -47.34 25.04
CA LEU A 2 47.72 -46.45 25.24
C LEU A 2 47.36 -45.56 24.02
N VAL A 3 48.37 -45.09 23.28
CA VAL A 3 48.18 -44.19 22.11
C VAL A 3 47.55 -44.91 20.91
N VAL A 4 47.81 -46.21 20.75
CA VAL A 4 47.24 -47.03 19.67
C VAL A 4 45.75 -47.30 19.90
N ILE A 5 45.34 -47.45 21.16
CA ILE A 5 43.93 -47.69 21.55
C ILE A 5 43.07 -46.45 21.26
N ILE A 6 43.58 -45.25 21.52
CA ILE A 6 42.87 -43.98 21.27
C ILE A 6 42.68 -43.73 19.76
N LEU A 7 43.71 -44.02 18.95
CA LEU A 7 43.63 -43.88 17.49
C LEU A 7 42.62 -44.85 16.87
N VAL A 8 42.57 -46.10 17.35
CA VAL A 8 41.56 -47.09 16.90
C VAL A 8 40.14 -46.65 17.31
N ALA A 9 39.95 -46.10 18.51
CA ALA A 9 38.65 -45.61 18.95
C ALA A 9 38.13 -44.42 18.11
N ILE A 10 39.02 -43.50 17.71
CA ILE A 10 38.65 -42.35 16.86
C ILE A 10 38.31 -42.81 15.42
N ILE A 11 39.04 -43.78 14.87
CA ILE A 11 38.76 -44.33 13.54
C ILE A 11 37.45 -45.13 13.54
N VAL A 12 37.18 -45.92 14.59
CA VAL A 12 35.90 -46.62 14.74
C VAL A 12 34.74 -45.64 14.92
N TYR A 13 34.91 -44.55 15.68
CA TYR A 13 33.89 -43.51 15.82
C TYR A 13 33.63 -42.75 14.51
N ALA A 14 34.69 -42.45 13.73
CA ALA A 14 34.58 -41.82 12.42
C ALA A 14 33.92 -42.74 11.37
N LEU A 15 34.19 -44.05 11.42
CA LEU A 15 33.55 -45.04 10.54
C LEU A 15 32.10 -45.33 10.93
N LEU A 16 31.75 -45.28 12.21
CA LEU A 16 30.37 -45.41 12.69
C LEU A 16 29.53 -44.15 12.42
N SER A 17 30.15 -42.97 12.32
CA SER A 17 29.46 -41.70 12.02
C SER A 17 29.37 -41.39 10.51
N ALA A 18 30.18 -42.01 9.66
CA ALA A 18 30.15 -41.83 8.21
C ALA A 18 29.18 -42.78 7.47
N GLY A 19 28.52 -43.71 8.17
CA GLY A 19 27.73 -44.81 7.59
C GLY A 19 26.20 -44.71 7.65
N LYS A 20 25.59 -43.50 7.63
CA LYS A 20 24.11 -43.36 7.52
C LYS A 20 23.67 -42.53 6.30
N LYS A 21 23.56 -43.22 5.17
CA LYS A 21 22.78 -42.93 3.94
C LYS A 21 22.43 -44.34 3.38
N LYS A 22 21.23 -44.77 2.99
CA LYS A 22 19.86 -44.27 2.80
C LYS A 22 18.93 -45.38 3.40
N ASP A 23 17.64 -45.25 3.67
CA ASP A 23 16.52 -45.09 2.73
C ASP A 23 15.26 -44.78 3.55
N GLY A 24 14.44 -43.87 3.04
CA GLY A 24 13.22 -43.42 3.69
C GLY A 24 12.48 -42.46 2.78
N SER A 25 11.83 -43.04 1.78
CA SER A 25 10.81 -42.39 0.95
C SER A 25 9.77 -41.70 1.83
N ALA A 26 9.76 -40.37 1.88
CA ALA A 26 8.64 -39.59 2.40
C ALA A 26 8.65 -38.16 1.85
N ASN A 27 7.67 -37.86 0.99
CA ASN A 27 7.05 -36.57 0.79
C ASN A 27 7.94 -35.33 0.59
N GLN A 28 8.53 -35.19 -0.60
CA GLN A 28 8.90 -33.87 -1.15
C GLN A 28 7.77 -33.23 -1.97
N ASP A 29 6.64 -33.93 -2.18
CA ASP A 29 5.44 -33.36 -2.83
C ASP A 29 4.58 -32.51 -1.84
N GLY A 30 4.81 -32.64 -0.53
CA GLY A 30 4.02 -31.96 0.52
C GLY A 30 4.40 -30.48 0.73
N THR A 31 5.70 -30.15 0.70
CA THR A 31 6.19 -28.78 0.97
C THR A 31 6.01 -27.85 -0.23
N MET A 32 6.04 -28.38 -1.46
CA MET A 32 5.74 -27.59 -2.65
C MET A 32 4.23 -27.34 -2.82
N LYS A 33 3.37 -28.30 -2.45
CA LYS A 33 1.91 -28.11 -2.40
C LYS A 33 1.44 -27.18 -1.28
N GLU A 34 2.11 -27.17 -0.12
CA GLU A 34 1.76 -26.22 0.96
C GLU A 34 2.15 -24.77 0.63
N THR A 35 3.22 -24.57 -0.15
CA THR A 35 3.62 -23.22 -0.59
C THR A 35 2.72 -22.69 -1.73
N ILE A 36 2.01 -23.57 -2.45
CA ILE A 36 1.13 -23.20 -3.57
C ILE A 36 -0.34 -23.01 -3.11
N LYS A 37 -0.73 -23.42 -1.90
CA LYS A 37 -2.09 -23.19 -1.35
C LYS A 37 -2.38 -21.76 -0.88
N THR A 38 -1.40 -20.86 -0.94
CA THR A 38 -1.54 -19.44 -0.58
C THR A 38 -1.35 -18.50 -1.77
N ALA A 39 -1.49 -19.00 -3.00
CA ALA A 39 -1.76 -18.13 -4.15
C ALA A 39 -3.21 -17.65 -4.02
N PHE A 40 -3.37 -16.43 -3.50
CA PHE A 40 -4.65 -15.75 -3.39
C PHE A 40 -5.31 -15.66 -4.76
N ASN A 41 -6.52 -16.20 -4.90
CA ASN A 41 -7.25 -16.14 -6.15
C ASN A 41 -8.01 -14.82 -6.24
N THR A 42 -7.34 -13.77 -6.71
CA THR A 42 -7.99 -12.50 -7.08
C THR A 42 -8.68 -12.58 -8.46
N ASN A 43 -8.74 -13.76 -9.10
CA ASN A 43 -9.34 -13.88 -10.42
C ASN A 43 -10.81 -13.48 -10.37
N GLY A 44 -11.17 -12.53 -11.24
CA GLY A 44 -12.52 -11.98 -11.31
C GLY A 44 -12.83 -10.88 -10.28
N LEU A 45 -11.86 -10.50 -9.43
CA LEU A 45 -12.00 -9.34 -8.56
C LEU A 45 -11.30 -8.12 -9.14
N THR A 46 -11.88 -6.94 -8.93
CA THR A 46 -11.34 -5.66 -9.37
C THR A 46 -10.55 -4.99 -8.23
N PRO A 47 -9.27 -4.62 -8.42
CA PRO A 47 -8.52 -3.90 -7.41
C PRO A 47 -9.08 -2.49 -7.19
N VAL A 48 -9.03 -2.03 -5.95
CA VAL A 48 -9.45 -0.69 -5.54
C VAL A 48 -8.37 -0.07 -4.69
N ARG A 49 -7.76 0.99 -5.22
CA ARG A 49 -6.75 1.71 -4.46
C ARG A 49 -7.41 2.48 -3.32
N MET A 50 -7.04 2.14 -2.10
CA MET A 50 -7.40 2.90 -0.91
C MET A 50 -6.74 4.27 -0.95
N LEU A 51 -7.40 5.26 -0.35
CA LEU A 51 -6.83 6.59 -0.17
C LEU A 51 -5.58 6.49 0.74
N PRO A 52 -4.50 7.21 0.43
CA PRO A 52 -3.26 7.18 1.20
C PRO A 52 -3.34 8.02 2.49
N VAL A 53 -4.48 7.93 3.19
CA VAL A 53 -4.78 8.64 4.43
C VAL A 53 -4.61 7.68 5.60
N GLY A 54 -3.77 8.08 6.54
CA GLY A 54 -3.42 7.27 7.71
C GLY A 54 -2.35 6.23 7.42
N ARG A 55 -2.00 5.48 8.47
CA ARG A 55 -1.01 4.41 8.44
C ARG A 55 -1.52 3.22 9.24
N THR A 56 -1.35 2.01 8.71
CA THR A 56 -1.69 0.77 9.41
C THR A 56 -0.45 -0.11 9.52
N SER A 57 -0.12 -0.53 10.74
CA SER A 57 0.93 -1.52 10.95
C SER A 57 0.39 -2.91 10.67
N ILE A 58 1.21 -3.78 10.09
CA ILE A 58 0.90 -5.21 10.00
C ILE A 58 1.58 -5.97 11.15
N VAL A 59 1.14 -7.21 11.36
CA VAL A 59 1.69 -8.17 12.32
C VAL A 59 2.09 -9.46 11.63
N GLY A 60 2.88 -10.27 12.32
CA GLY A 60 3.35 -11.57 11.82
C GLY A 60 4.57 -11.48 10.91
N GLU A 61 5.14 -10.29 10.69
CA GLU A 61 6.31 -10.10 9.84
C GLU A 61 7.52 -10.88 10.34
N TYR A 62 7.64 -11.09 11.66
CA TYR A 62 8.68 -11.92 12.26
C TYR A 62 8.72 -13.33 11.63
N TYR A 63 7.54 -13.94 11.42
CA TYR A 63 7.41 -15.26 10.80
C TYR A 63 7.47 -15.23 9.26
N ARG A 64 7.48 -14.03 8.65
CA ARG A 64 7.43 -13.82 7.20
C ARG A 64 8.70 -13.15 6.64
N GLN A 65 9.78 -13.03 7.41
CA GLN A 65 11.02 -12.37 6.97
C GLN A 65 11.61 -12.97 5.67
N SER A 66 11.51 -14.29 5.46
CA SER A 66 11.93 -14.93 4.21
C SER A 66 11.07 -14.52 3.01
N SER A 67 9.74 -14.38 3.20
CA SER A 67 8.83 -13.83 2.20
C SER A 67 9.13 -12.37 1.90
N ILE A 68 9.33 -11.55 2.92
CA ILE A 68 9.61 -10.11 2.77
C ILE A 68 10.94 -9.91 2.02
N ARG A 69 11.98 -10.71 2.32
CA ARG A 69 13.24 -10.69 1.55
C ARG A 69 13.04 -10.99 0.07
N LYS A 70 12.10 -11.87 -0.30
CA LYS A 70 11.79 -12.15 -1.72
C LYS A 70 11.16 -10.94 -2.39
N VAL A 71 10.27 -10.24 -1.68
CA VAL A 71 9.60 -9.03 -2.16
C VAL A 71 10.60 -7.88 -2.36
N VAL A 72 11.57 -7.73 -1.45
CA VAL A 72 12.59 -6.65 -1.47
C VAL A 72 13.74 -6.94 -2.44
N ARG A 73 13.88 -8.17 -2.93
CA ARG A 73 15.03 -8.60 -3.72
C ARG A 73 15.22 -7.71 -4.96
N GLY A 74 16.41 -7.13 -5.10
CA GLY A 74 16.74 -6.20 -6.19
C GLY A 74 16.51 -4.72 -5.85
N HIS A 75 15.82 -4.43 -4.74
CA HIS A 75 15.50 -3.10 -4.23
C HIS A 75 16.14 -2.84 -2.86
N GLU A 76 17.11 -3.65 -2.42
CA GLU A 76 17.67 -3.58 -1.07
C GLU A 76 18.28 -2.22 -0.74
N ARG A 77 18.77 -1.50 -1.76
CA ARG A 77 19.36 -0.16 -1.61
C ARG A 77 18.33 0.95 -1.43
N GLU A 78 17.09 0.71 -1.83
CA GLU A 78 15.97 1.66 -1.70
C GLU A 78 15.29 1.55 -0.32
N VAL A 79 15.57 0.47 0.42
CA VAL A 79 15.02 0.27 1.76
C VAL A 79 15.78 1.11 2.78
N ALA A 80 15.11 2.11 3.32
CA ALA A 80 15.61 2.96 4.39
C ALA A 80 15.52 2.27 5.76
N PRO A 81 16.37 2.66 6.72
CA PRO A 81 16.25 2.21 8.10
C PRO A 81 14.96 2.75 8.74
N MET A 82 14.48 2.02 9.76
CA MET A 82 13.41 2.50 10.64
C MET A 82 13.72 3.91 11.18
N GLY A 83 12.73 4.79 11.16
CA GLY A 83 12.85 6.19 11.60
C GLY A 83 13.16 7.18 10.49
N VAL A 84 13.56 6.73 9.30
CA VAL A 84 13.61 7.56 8.08
C VAL A 84 12.27 7.44 7.36
N TRP A 85 11.28 8.17 7.86
CA TRP A 85 9.91 8.14 7.35
C TRP A 85 9.81 8.74 5.94
N ASP A 86 8.90 8.19 5.14
CA ASP A 86 8.48 8.71 3.83
C ASP A 86 9.56 8.73 2.71
N ASN A 87 10.75 8.19 2.96
CA ASN A 87 11.80 8.03 1.96
C ASN A 87 12.37 6.61 1.97
N THR A 88 11.52 5.62 1.67
CA THR A 88 11.87 4.21 1.62
C THR A 88 11.22 3.53 0.43
N LEU A 89 11.56 2.26 0.18
CA LEU A 89 10.91 1.42 -0.81
C LEU A 89 9.40 1.33 -0.56
N ILE A 90 8.63 1.83 -1.54
CA ILE A 90 7.16 1.74 -1.57
C ILE A 90 6.75 0.67 -2.59
N LEU A 91 5.93 -0.28 -2.16
CA LEU A 91 5.42 -1.34 -3.03
C LEU A 91 3.89 -1.45 -2.92
N PRO A 92 3.19 -1.82 -4.01
CA PRO A 92 1.75 -2.04 -3.94
C PRO A 92 1.43 -3.29 -3.13
N ALA A 93 0.62 -3.14 -2.08
CA ALA A 93 0.07 -4.22 -1.30
C ALA A 93 -1.38 -4.54 -1.69
N THR A 94 -1.74 -5.82 -1.56
CA THR A 94 -3.09 -6.34 -1.68
C THR A 94 -3.55 -6.81 -0.30
N ILE A 95 -4.77 -6.43 0.09
CA ILE A 95 -5.35 -6.75 1.40
C ILE A 95 -6.61 -7.60 1.17
N LEU A 96 -6.67 -8.79 1.79
CA LEU A 96 -7.77 -9.76 1.55
C LEU A 96 -8.22 -10.42 2.85
N ARG A 97 -9.53 -10.67 2.99
CA ARG A 97 -10.03 -11.48 4.11
C ARG A 97 -9.63 -12.94 3.89
N GLU A 98 -9.36 -13.62 4.98
CA GLU A 98 -9.18 -15.08 5.00
C GLU A 98 -10.24 -15.73 5.91
N PRO A 99 -11.51 -15.80 5.47
CA PRO A 99 -12.59 -16.33 6.32
C PRO A 99 -12.41 -17.81 6.70
N ASN A 100 -11.60 -18.54 5.93
CA ASN A 100 -11.28 -19.95 6.17
C ASN A 100 -9.95 -20.14 6.92
N ASN A 101 -9.37 -19.07 7.48
CA ASN A 101 -8.15 -19.17 8.27
C ASN A 101 -8.41 -19.99 9.54
N ARG A 102 -7.57 -21.00 9.77
CA ARG A 102 -7.73 -21.97 10.87
C ARG A 102 -7.64 -21.37 12.27
N HIS A 103 -7.01 -20.20 12.41
CA HIS A 103 -6.72 -19.56 13.70
C HIS A 103 -7.67 -18.41 14.00
N ASP A 104 -8.08 -17.68 12.97
CA ASP A 104 -8.95 -16.52 13.08
C ASP A 104 -9.79 -16.33 11.82
N MET A 105 -11.09 -16.58 11.90
CA MET A 105 -12.03 -16.41 10.79
C MET A 105 -12.18 -14.94 10.35
N ASN A 106 -11.69 -13.99 11.15
CA ASN A 106 -11.64 -12.57 10.79
C ASN A 106 -10.25 -12.13 10.32
N ALA A 107 -9.32 -13.06 10.09
CA ALA A 107 -7.99 -12.74 9.60
C ALA A 107 -8.06 -11.92 8.31
N VAL A 108 -7.24 -10.87 8.26
CA VAL A 108 -7.05 -10.03 7.07
C VAL A 108 -5.58 -10.13 6.69
N SER A 109 -5.33 -10.77 5.55
CA SER A 109 -3.99 -11.00 5.02
C SER A 109 -3.50 -9.81 4.22
N VAL A 110 -2.18 -9.62 4.24
CA VAL A 110 -1.49 -8.61 3.45
C VAL A 110 -0.44 -9.30 2.59
N SER A 111 -0.47 -9.03 1.29
CA SER A 111 0.46 -9.57 0.31
C SER A 111 1.06 -8.48 -0.57
N ILE A 112 2.29 -8.67 -1.02
CA ILE A 112 2.97 -7.80 -1.99
C ILE A 112 3.45 -8.70 -3.13
N ASN A 113 3.13 -8.35 -4.38
CA ASN A 113 3.41 -9.18 -5.55
C ASN A 113 2.91 -10.63 -5.40
N GLY A 114 1.74 -10.81 -4.76
CA GLY A 114 1.16 -12.13 -4.46
C GLY A 114 1.84 -12.92 -3.35
N ILE A 115 2.90 -12.39 -2.73
CA ILE A 115 3.61 -13.04 -1.62
C ILE A 115 3.03 -12.54 -0.30
N ALA A 116 2.53 -13.44 0.54
CA ALA A 116 2.05 -13.10 1.89
C ALA A 116 3.19 -12.55 2.76
N VAL A 117 3.03 -11.31 3.25
CA VAL A 117 4.02 -10.59 4.08
C VAL A 117 3.58 -10.40 5.53
N GLY A 118 2.30 -10.50 5.82
CA GLY A 118 1.77 -10.40 7.19
C GLY A 118 0.24 -10.37 7.23
N TYR A 119 -0.28 -9.90 8.36
CA TYR A 119 -1.72 -9.78 8.62
C TYR A 119 -2.01 -8.44 9.28
N ILE A 120 -3.23 -7.96 9.17
CA ILE A 120 -3.73 -6.89 10.06
C ILE A 120 -3.82 -7.45 11.49
N ALA A 121 -3.52 -6.60 12.47
CA ALA A 121 -3.60 -6.97 13.88
C ALA A 121 -5.01 -7.44 14.24
N LYS A 122 -5.11 -8.51 15.04
CA LYS A 122 -6.40 -9.16 15.36
C LYS A 122 -7.38 -8.18 15.98
N GLU A 123 -6.88 -7.35 16.89
CA GLU A 123 -7.58 -6.25 17.55
C GLU A 123 -8.13 -5.20 16.59
N GLU A 124 -7.56 -5.03 15.39
CA GLU A 124 -8.03 -4.06 14.39
C GLU A 124 -8.94 -4.70 13.34
N THR A 125 -8.93 -6.04 13.18
CA THR A 125 -9.71 -6.72 12.14
C THR A 125 -11.19 -6.33 12.13
N HIS A 126 -11.79 -6.08 13.30
CA HIS A 126 -13.19 -5.65 13.41
C HIS A 126 -13.50 -4.34 12.67
N LEU A 127 -12.52 -3.43 12.51
CA LEU A 127 -12.65 -2.19 11.74
C LEU A 127 -12.61 -2.46 10.24
N TRP A 128 -11.78 -3.43 9.81
CA TRP A 128 -11.62 -3.81 8.41
C TRP A 128 -12.77 -4.65 7.89
N GLN A 129 -13.29 -5.56 8.72
CA GLN A 129 -14.23 -6.60 8.30
C GLN A 129 -15.46 -6.04 7.56
N PRO A 130 -16.27 -5.11 8.10
CA PRO A 130 -17.50 -4.66 7.44
C PRO A 130 -17.26 -4.16 6.01
N TRP A 131 -16.24 -3.32 5.89
CA TRP A 131 -15.82 -2.70 4.65
C TRP A 131 -15.30 -3.72 3.62
N MET A 132 -14.48 -4.68 4.07
CA MET A 132 -13.99 -5.73 3.19
C MET A 132 -15.09 -6.68 2.71
N LYS A 133 -16.11 -6.98 3.55
CA LYS A 133 -17.27 -7.78 3.09
C LYS A 133 -18.01 -7.06 1.97
N GLN A 134 -18.18 -5.75 2.10
CA GLN A 134 -18.82 -4.93 1.07
C GLN A 134 -18.03 -4.95 -0.24
N MET A 135 -16.68 -4.90 -0.17
CA MET A 135 -15.84 -5.02 -1.36
C MET A 135 -16.01 -6.38 -2.04
N GLU A 136 -15.94 -7.47 -1.28
CA GLU A 136 -16.10 -8.83 -1.81
C GLU A 136 -17.48 -9.04 -2.47
N MET A 137 -18.55 -8.51 -1.86
CA MET A 137 -19.90 -8.55 -2.44
C MET A 137 -19.99 -7.84 -3.80
N ASN A 138 -19.15 -6.83 -4.01
CA ASN A 138 -19.08 -6.08 -5.26
C ASN A 138 -18.02 -6.60 -6.24
N LEU A 139 -17.43 -7.79 -5.98
CA LEU A 139 -16.31 -8.34 -6.75
C LEU A 139 -15.10 -7.40 -6.79
N ARG A 140 -14.81 -6.76 -5.66
CA ARG A 140 -13.71 -5.81 -5.49
C ARG A 140 -12.78 -6.27 -4.37
N TYR A 141 -11.53 -5.80 -4.42
CA TYR A 141 -10.60 -5.96 -3.31
C TYR A 141 -9.68 -4.75 -3.17
N PRO A 142 -9.24 -4.44 -1.95
CA PRO A 142 -8.43 -3.26 -1.73
C PRO A 142 -6.93 -3.46 -1.99
N THR A 143 -6.32 -2.38 -2.48
CA THR A 143 -4.88 -2.21 -2.62
C THR A 143 -4.43 -0.90 -1.99
N CYS A 144 -3.19 -0.83 -1.54
CA CYS A 144 -2.59 0.40 -1.01
C CYS A 144 -1.08 0.39 -1.22
N ASP A 145 -0.42 1.50 -0.91
CA ASP A 145 1.03 1.54 -0.83
C ASP A 145 1.51 0.92 0.49
N ALA A 146 2.57 0.14 0.42
CA ALA A 146 3.25 -0.46 1.56
C ALA A 146 4.70 0.02 1.61
N ALA A 147 5.01 0.79 2.64
CA ALA A 147 6.36 1.23 2.94
C ALA A 147 7.12 0.12 3.65
N VAL A 148 8.28 -0.27 3.09
CA VAL A 148 9.15 -1.30 3.64
C VAL A 148 10.34 -0.63 4.31
N TYR A 149 10.60 -0.96 5.57
CA TYR A 149 11.71 -0.42 6.35
C TYR A 149 12.64 -1.53 6.81
N ARG A 150 13.93 -1.23 6.91
CA ARG A 150 14.93 -2.11 7.52
C ARG A 150 14.95 -1.87 9.03
N LYS A 151 14.79 -2.96 9.79
CA LYS A 151 14.94 -2.97 11.25
C LYS A 151 16.42 -3.07 11.65
N ASP A 152 16.73 -2.66 12.86
CA ASP A 152 18.09 -2.73 13.42
C ASP A 152 18.59 -4.17 13.58
N ASP A 153 17.68 -5.13 13.76
CA ASP A 153 17.98 -6.56 13.85
C ASP A 153 18.23 -7.24 12.48
N GLY A 154 18.31 -6.46 11.40
CA GLY A 154 18.50 -6.94 10.03
C GLY A 154 17.25 -7.55 9.39
N GLY A 155 16.11 -7.50 10.06
CA GLY A 155 14.80 -7.80 9.47
C GLY A 155 14.17 -6.60 8.77
N TYR A 156 12.93 -6.79 8.36
CA TYR A 156 12.09 -5.77 7.72
C TYR A 156 10.80 -5.54 8.49
N LYS A 157 10.31 -4.30 8.45
CA LYS A 157 9.00 -3.86 8.93
C LYS A 157 8.20 -3.32 7.75
N ILE A 158 6.89 -3.56 7.73
CA ILE A 158 6.00 -3.04 6.69
C ILE A 158 4.93 -2.18 7.34
N ILE A 159 4.66 -1.04 6.74
CA ILE A 159 3.59 -0.12 7.14
C ILE A 159 2.76 0.20 5.90
N LEU A 160 1.45 0.00 6.00
CA LEU A 160 0.51 0.31 4.95
C LEU A 160 0.14 1.79 5.01
N HIS A 161 0.14 2.46 3.87
CA HIS A 161 -0.33 3.83 3.69
C HIS A 161 -1.83 3.82 3.43
N CYS A 162 -2.58 3.39 4.44
CA CYS A 162 -4.03 3.40 4.47
C CYS A 162 -4.50 3.22 5.91
N SER A 163 -5.77 3.47 6.16
CA SER A 163 -6.44 3.19 7.43
C SER A 163 -7.80 2.51 7.18
N PRO A 164 -8.23 1.56 8.04
CA PRO A 164 -9.58 0.98 7.94
C PRO A 164 -10.70 1.99 8.21
N THR A 165 -10.38 3.10 8.87
CA THR A 165 -11.35 4.14 9.19
C THR A 165 -11.47 5.22 8.13
N THR A 166 -10.61 5.18 7.10
CA THR A 166 -10.70 6.12 5.98
C THR A 166 -11.87 5.74 5.08
N PRO A 167 -12.83 6.65 4.82
CA PRO A 167 -13.93 6.39 3.90
C PRO A 167 -13.43 6.07 2.48
N PHE A 168 -14.26 5.36 1.71
CA PHE A 168 -13.98 5.13 0.30
C PHE A 168 -13.94 6.45 -0.48
N ALA A 169 -13.11 6.47 -1.52
CA ALA A 169 -13.32 7.42 -2.59
C ALA A 169 -14.65 7.11 -3.29
N ALA A 170 -15.41 8.14 -3.62
CA ALA A 170 -16.67 8.01 -4.35
C ALA A 170 -16.46 7.67 -5.85
N ASN A 171 -15.23 7.77 -6.33
CA ASN A 171 -14.79 7.37 -7.67
C ASN A 171 -13.55 6.47 -7.60
N ASP A 172 -13.23 5.83 -8.71
CA ASP A 172 -12.06 4.97 -8.83
C ASP A 172 -10.77 5.77 -9.01
N CYS A 173 -9.66 5.23 -8.49
CA CYS A 173 -8.36 5.84 -8.70
C CYS A 173 -8.00 5.78 -10.20
N PRO A 174 -7.61 6.91 -10.82
CA PRO A 174 -7.32 6.95 -12.25
C PRO A 174 -6.06 6.14 -12.58
N THR A 175 -6.10 5.39 -13.68
CA THR A 175 -4.97 4.58 -14.13
C THR A 175 -3.95 5.40 -14.91
N GLY A 176 -2.66 5.13 -14.72
CA GLY A 176 -1.58 5.80 -15.45
C GLY A 176 -1.05 7.07 -14.79
N TYR A 177 -1.55 7.42 -13.61
CA TYR A 177 -1.14 8.59 -12.84
C TYR A 177 -0.29 8.19 -11.64
N VAL A 178 0.68 9.03 -11.28
CA VAL A 178 1.40 8.90 -10.01
C VAL A 178 0.47 9.30 -8.88
N CYS A 179 0.20 8.38 -7.96
CA CYS A 179 -0.65 8.64 -6.82
C CYS A 179 0.14 9.35 -5.71
N MET A 180 -0.27 10.57 -5.39
CA MET A 180 0.39 11.38 -4.37
C MET A 180 -0.07 11.02 -2.96
N ASP A 181 0.84 11.15 -2.00
CA ASP A 181 0.57 10.96 -0.58
C ASP A 181 -0.34 12.10 -0.04
N ALA A 182 -1.20 11.79 0.93
CA ALA A 182 -2.26 12.69 1.39
C ALA A 182 -1.94 13.31 2.76
N ALA A 183 -1.11 14.36 2.80
CA ALA A 183 -0.60 14.95 4.05
C ALA A 183 -1.17 16.34 4.37
N HIS A 184 -1.35 17.21 3.37
CA HIS A 184 -1.76 18.60 3.54
C HIS A 184 -2.96 18.96 2.67
N GLN A 185 -3.93 19.67 3.26
CA GLN A 185 -5.07 20.20 2.51
C GLN A 185 -4.69 21.47 1.74
N VAL A 186 -5.10 21.51 0.47
CA VAL A 186 -4.85 22.60 -0.47
C VAL A 186 -6.17 22.94 -1.15
N ALA A 187 -6.68 24.13 -0.86
CA ALA A 187 -7.95 24.61 -1.41
C ALA A 187 -7.87 24.78 -2.93
N VAL A 188 -8.95 24.41 -3.61
CA VAL A 188 -9.14 24.58 -5.05
C VAL A 188 -9.93 25.87 -5.31
N LEU A 189 -9.61 26.57 -6.39
CA LEU A 189 -10.32 27.75 -6.87
C LEU A 189 -11.13 27.41 -8.13
N GLY A 190 -12.19 28.17 -8.41
CA GLY A 190 -13.00 28.01 -9.62
C GLY A 190 -14.11 26.97 -9.53
N GLU A 191 -14.09 26.14 -8.50
CA GLU A 191 -15.11 25.12 -8.19
C GLU A 191 -16.54 25.67 -8.03
N GLU A 192 -16.72 26.99 -7.82
CA GLU A 192 -18.05 27.63 -7.83
C GLU A 192 -18.79 27.47 -9.16
N LEU A 193 -18.07 27.22 -10.26
CA LEU A 193 -18.65 27.02 -11.59
C LEU A 193 -19.04 25.56 -11.87
N HIS A 194 -18.74 24.65 -10.94
CA HIS A 194 -18.89 23.19 -11.13
C HIS A 194 -19.63 22.53 -9.95
N GLN A 195 -20.49 23.27 -9.26
CA GLN A 195 -21.19 22.78 -8.06
C GLN A 195 -22.04 21.54 -8.32
N ASP A 196 -22.65 21.44 -9.50
CA ASP A 196 -23.37 20.26 -9.97
C ASP A 196 -22.49 19.00 -9.95
N LYS A 197 -21.22 19.12 -10.35
CA LYS A 197 -20.26 18.02 -10.33
C LYS A 197 -19.85 17.65 -8.90
N LEU A 198 -19.66 18.62 -8.00
CA LEU A 198 -19.36 18.32 -6.59
C LEU A 198 -20.56 17.71 -5.86
N GLU A 199 -21.77 18.21 -6.11
CA GLU A 199 -23.03 17.73 -5.53
C GLU A 199 -23.31 16.27 -5.89
N ALA A 200 -22.95 15.85 -7.10
CA ALA A 200 -23.08 14.46 -7.54
C ALA A 200 -22.29 13.46 -6.68
N TYR A 201 -21.17 13.87 -6.09
CA TYR A 201 -20.42 13.05 -5.12
C TYR A 201 -20.94 13.21 -3.70
N GLY A 202 -21.40 14.41 -3.34
CA GLY A 202 -22.00 14.73 -2.05
C GLY A 202 -21.00 15.25 -1.00
N VAL A 203 -21.56 15.92 0.00
CA VAL A 203 -20.80 16.48 1.14
C VAL A 203 -20.13 15.36 1.94
N GLY A 204 -18.87 15.56 2.30
CA GLY A 204 -18.10 14.60 3.08
C GLY A 204 -17.49 13.47 2.24
N ALA A 205 -17.67 13.50 0.92
CA ALA A 205 -17.07 12.53 0.04
C ALA A 205 -15.56 12.77 -0.09
N PHE A 206 -14.80 11.68 -0.02
CA PHE A 206 -13.46 11.67 -0.59
C PHE A 206 -13.55 11.27 -2.06
N VAL A 207 -12.65 11.81 -2.88
CA VAL A 207 -12.56 11.51 -4.31
C VAL A 207 -11.10 11.44 -4.74
N TRP A 208 -10.82 10.75 -5.84
CA TRP A 208 -9.58 10.86 -6.59
C TRP A 208 -9.69 12.01 -7.59
N ALA A 209 -8.71 12.91 -7.54
CA ALA A 209 -8.58 14.03 -8.45
C ALA A 209 -7.30 13.90 -9.28
N VAL A 210 -7.40 14.24 -10.57
CA VAL A 210 -6.26 14.33 -11.49
C VAL A 210 -5.73 15.77 -11.49
N LEU A 211 -4.40 15.91 -11.49
CA LEU A 211 -3.69 17.18 -11.55
C LEU A 211 -2.98 17.33 -12.91
N GLU A 212 -3.28 18.41 -13.62
CA GLU A 212 -2.72 18.69 -14.94
C GLU A 212 -2.13 20.10 -15.00
N ASN A 213 -0.98 20.24 -15.66
CA ASN A 213 -0.38 21.55 -15.87
C ASN A 213 -1.28 22.42 -16.75
N GLY A 214 -1.37 23.71 -16.42
CA GLY A 214 -1.98 24.71 -17.28
C GLY A 214 -1.77 26.12 -16.74
N GLU A 215 -2.65 27.04 -17.12
CA GLU A 215 -2.54 28.45 -16.76
C GLU A 215 -3.77 28.94 -16.00
N ILE A 216 -3.56 29.90 -15.10
CA ILE A 216 -4.63 30.55 -14.34
C ILE A 216 -5.53 31.33 -15.32
N PRO A 217 -6.86 31.11 -15.31
CA PRO A 217 -7.75 31.62 -16.37
C PRO A 217 -8.15 33.09 -16.19
N LYS A 218 -8.16 33.59 -14.94
CA LYS A 218 -8.74 34.90 -14.60
C LYS A 218 -8.05 35.58 -13.41
N GLY A 219 -8.24 36.90 -13.30
CA GLY A 219 -7.76 37.70 -12.17
C GLY A 219 -6.33 38.23 -12.36
N LYS A 220 -5.73 38.68 -11.24
CA LYS A 220 -4.39 39.32 -11.20
C LYS A 220 -3.27 38.44 -11.78
N TYR A 221 -3.38 37.13 -11.62
CA TYR A 221 -2.35 36.15 -11.99
C TYR A 221 -2.70 35.39 -13.28
N LYS A 222 -3.58 35.94 -14.13
CA LYS A 222 -3.97 35.30 -15.38
C LYS A 222 -2.75 35.00 -16.26
N GLY A 223 -2.67 33.78 -16.79
CA GLY A 223 -1.55 33.30 -17.63
C GLY A 223 -0.39 32.71 -16.83
N ASN A 224 -0.36 32.86 -15.51
CA ASN A 224 0.66 32.23 -14.68
C ASN A 224 0.36 30.73 -14.53
N PRO A 225 1.39 29.88 -14.37
CA PRO A 225 1.21 28.43 -14.33
C PRO A 225 0.46 27.97 -13.08
N THR A 226 -0.30 26.88 -13.24
CA THR A 226 -1.07 26.23 -12.17
C THR A 226 -1.27 24.73 -12.44
N TYR A 227 -1.72 24.01 -11.42
CA TYR A 227 -2.34 22.70 -11.58
C TYR A 227 -3.86 22.85 -11.66
N TRP A 228 -4.41 22.47 -12.80
CA TRP A 228 -5.82 22.22 -12.96
C TRP A 228 -6.21 20.88 -12.34
N VAL A 229 -7.39 20.86 -11.77
CA VAL A 229 -7.97 19.74 -11.04
C VAL A 229 -9.14 19.20 -11.82
N SER A 230 -9.09 17.90 -12.10
CA SER A 230 -10.14 17.18 -12.83
C SER A 230 -10.72 16.05 -11.98
N LEU A 231 -12.05 15.93 -11.95
CA LEU A 231 -12.79 14.83 -11.35
C LEU A 231 -13.50 14.05 -12.45
N ASP A 232 -13.17 12.76 -12.61
CA ASP A 232 -13.66 11.88 -13.68
C ASP A 232 -13.59 12.53 -15.07
N GLY A 233 -12.43 13.11 -15.39
CA GLY A 233 -12.16 13.78 -16.67
C GLY A 233 -12.82 15.16 -16.85
N THR A 234 -13.61 15.63 -15.88
CA THR A 234 -14.17 16.97 -15.89
C THR A 234 -13.28 17.91 -15.09
N GLN A 235 -12.74 18.93 -15.74
CA GLN A 235 -11.98 19.98 -15.06
C GLN A 235 -12.92 20.81 -14.18
N VAL A 236 -12.64 20.89 -12.87
CA VAL A 236 -13.52 21.51 -11.86
C VAL A 236 -12.89 22.71 -11.17
N GLY A 237 -11.59 22.94 -11.32
CA GLY A 237 -10.92 24.07 -10.67
C GLY A 237 -9.41 24.01 -10.79
N TYR A 238 -8.72 24.94 -10.14
CA TYR A 238 -7.26 25.09 -10.20
C TYR A 238 -6.71 25.58 -8.87
N ILE A 239 -5.42 25.36 -8.60
CA ILE A 239 -4.77 25.89 -7.40
C ILE A 239 -4.19 27.29 -7.64
N THR A 240 -3.85 28.01 -6.57
CA THR A 240 -3.20 29.33 -6.68
C THR A 240 -1.77 29.23 -7.23
N GLU A 241 -1.25 30.31 -7.81
CA GLU A 241 0.16 30.42 -8.22
C GLU A 241 1.13 30.07 -7.08
N ALA A 242 0.90 30.62 -5.88
CA ALA A 242 1.76 30.36 -4.73
C ALA A 242 1.76 28.87 -4.32
N GLN A 243 0.62 28.18 -4.44
CA GLN A 243 0.56 26.73 -4.23
C GLN A 243 1.26 25.99 -5.37
N TYR A 244 1.10 26.43 -6.62
CA TYR A 244 1.83 25.85 -7.75
C TYR A 244 3.34 25.94 -7.55
N GLU A 245 3.89 27.11 -7.22
CA GLU A 245 5.32 27.29 -6.96
C GLU A 245 5.84 26.35 -5.87
N LYS A 246 5.04 26.16 -4.82
CA LYS A 246 5.34 25.25 -3.71
C LYS A 246 5.39 23.78 -4.15
N TYR A 247 4.47 23.33 -5.01
CA TYR A 247 4.33 21.91 -5.36
C TYR A 247 4.98 21.54 -6.69
N ASN A 248 5.40 22.49 -7.52
CA ASN A 248 5.92 22.22 -8.85
C ASN A 248 7.15 21.29 -8.83
N ALA A 249 8.05 21.46 -7.86
CA ALA A 249 9.21 20.57 -7.71
C ALA A 249 8.84 19.13 -7.34
N LEU A 250 7.70 18.90 -6.68
CA LEU A 250 7.24 17.59 -6.22
C LEU A 250 6.37 16.86 -7.25
N LEU A 251 5.45 17.58 -7.88
CA LEU A 251 4.54 17.02 -8.88
C LEU A 251 5.24 16.86 -10.25
N GLY A 252 6.25 17.70 -10.52
CA GLY A 252 7.11 17.59 -11.69
C GLY A 252 6.33 17.60 -13.01
N VAL A 253 6.87 16.89 -14.00
CA VAL A 253 6.28 16.79 -15.36
C VAL A 253 5.28 15.63 -15.47
N SER A 254 5.27 14.71 -14.49
CA SER A 254 4.46 13.51 -14.52
C SER A 254 3.01 13.81 -14.19
N GLN A 255 2.10 13.26 -14.98
CA GLN A 255 0.68 13.29 -14.66
C GLN A 255 0.44 12.60 -13.30
N SER A 256 -0.18 13.34 -12.39
CA SER A 256 -0.34 12.92 -11.00
C SER A 256 -1.82 12.94 -10.62
N CYS A 257 -2.19 12.10 -9.67
CA CYS A 257 -3.49 12.13 -9.03
C CYS A 257 -3.35 12.14 -7.51
N CYS A 258 -4.31 12.72 -6.82
CA CYS A 258 -4.31 12.79 -5.37
C CYS A 258 -5.70 12.52 -4.80
N ALA A 259 -5.74 12.21 -3.51
CA ALA A 259 -6.98 12.26 -2.76
C ALA A 259 -7.47 13.72 -2.67
N ALA A 260 -8.77 13.93 -2.69
CA ALA A 260 -9.40 15.20 -2.39
C ALA A 260 -10.64 14.98 -1.53
N PHE A 261 -11.06 16.02 -0.82
CA PHE A 261 -12.20 16.00 0.09
C PHE A 261 -13.18 17.10 -0.28
N ILE A 262 -14.47 16.74 -0.36
CA ILE A 262 -15.56 17.68 -0.62
C ILE A 262 -16.19 18.06 0.72
N SER A 263 -16.07 19.34 1.07
CA SER A 263 -16.62 19.89 2.30
C SER A 263 -17.73 20.91 2.03
N GLN A 264 -18.62 21.06 3.00
CA GLN A 264 -19.59 22.15 2.98
C GLN A 264 -18.89 23.45 3.43
N GLY A 265 -18.68 24.37 2.50
CA GLY A 265 -18.26 25.74 2.80
C GLY A 265 -19.45 26.63 3.20
N PRO A 266 -19.21 27.90 3.57
CA PRO A 266 -20.25 28.81 4.04
C PRO A 266 -21.35 29.12 3.02
N LYS A 267 -21.06 28.96 1.72
CA LYS A 267 -21.98 29.33 0.62
C LYS A 267 -22.14 28.25 -0.45
N LYS A 268 -21.17 27.34 -0.55
CA LYS A 268 -21.02 26.39 -1.65
C LYS A 268 -20.23 25.17 -1.16
N LEU A 269 -20.20 24.12 -1.95
CA LEU A 269 -19.25 23.03 -1.77
C LEU A 269 -17.84 23.50 -2.13
N GLU A 270 -16.87 23.06 -1.34
CA GLU A 270 -15.46 23.36 -1.50
C GLU A 270 -14.70 22.03 -1.72
N LEU A 271 -13.78 22.03 -2.68
CA LEU A 271 -12.88 20.91 -2.94
C LEU A 271 -11.50 21.24 -2.36
N SER A 272 -10.99 20.33 -1.54
CA SER A 272 -9.64 20.43 -1.00
C SER A 272 -8.81 19.24 -1.45
N LEU A 273 -7.72 19.49 -2.16
CA LEU A 273 -6.73 18.47 -2.50
C LEU A 273 -5.96 18.05 -1.25
N MET A 274 -5.62 16.78 -1.14
CA MET A 274 -4.69 16.25 -0.14
C MET A 274 -3.36 15.97 -0.83
N LEU A 275 -2.42 16.90 -0.69
CA LEU A 275 -1.10 16.84 -1.32
C LEU A 275 -0.02 16.41 -0.31
N PRO A 276 1.15 15.96 -0.77
CA PRO A 276 2.27 15.64 0.12
C PRO A 276 2.77 16.88 0.85
N LYS A 277 3.70 16.70 1.79
CA LYS A 277 4.41 17.82 2.38
C LYS A 277 5.44 18.35 1.38
N ALA A 278 5.32 19.63 1.02
CA ALA A 278 6.35 20.35 0.27
C ALA A 278 7.39 21.01 1.17
#